data_AF-A0A2W1AIU1-F1
#
_entry.id   AF-A0A2W1AIU1-F1
#
_cell.length_a   1.000
_cell.length_b   1.000
_cell.length_c   1.000
_cell.angle_alpha   90.00
_cell.angle_beta   90.00
_cell.angle_gamma   90.00
#
_symmetry.space_group_name_H-M   'P 1'
#
loop_
_entity.id
_entity.type
_entity.pdbx_description
1 polymer ?
#
loop_
_entity_poly.entity_id
_entity_poly.type
_entity_poly.pdbx_seq_one_letter_code
_entity_poly.pdbx_strand_id
1 'polypeptide(L)'
;MALLLLATLAVAACAGDDNDELLAEVSALRIEVAQTQQIATEALLRASLPALEVARFHDIDERVNLEGIVHPTDPGFLQRAQQVLTSSVWPLELQANVDQFRDAVADAIDPVLDNDPQTAGRPIQIAHAHAHEFQGAVAAYFAGDLVPPPPDFDSDAEHEHAADEDQDDDHANDHDDDNEHADDE
;
A
#
# COMPACT_ATOMS: atom_id res chain seq x y z
N MET A 1 9.00 0.32 -19.76
CA MET A 1 9.76 0.88 -20.90
C MET A 1 9.05 2.14 -21.38
N ALA A 2 9.41 3.32 -20.86
CA ALA A 2 8.89 4.60 -21.35
C ALA A 2 9.73 5.02 -22.56
N LEU A 3 9.10 5.07 -23.73
CA LEU A 3 9.74 5.50 -24.97
C LEU A 3 9.91 7.03 -24.92
N LEU A 4 11.08 7.51 -24.47
CA LEU A 4 11.47 8.91 -24.63
C LEU A 4 11.73 9.18 -26.12
N LEU A 5 10.76 9.77 -26.81
CA LEU A 5 11.02 10.38 -28.12
C LEU A 5 11.64 11.77 -27.89
N LEU A 6 12.97 11.85 -27.89
CA LEU A 6 13.66 13.12 -28.06
C LEU A 6 13.56 13.54 -29.54
N ALA A 7 12.65 14.47 -29.84
CA ALA A 7 12.69 15.19 -31.09
C ALA A 7 13.80 16.26 -31.03
N THR A 8 14.91 16.01 -31.72
CA THR A 8 15.98 17.00 -31.93
C THR A 8 15.59 17.90 -33.12
N LEU A 9 14.99 19.06 -32.83
CA LEU A 9 14.86 20.13 -33.82
C LEU A 9 16.10 21.02 -33.80
N ALA A 10 16.90 20.93 -34.87
CA ALA A 10 17.94 21.90 -35.18
C ALA A 10 17.29 23.12 -35.86
N VAL A 11 17.22 24.26 -35.16
CA VAL A 11 16.71 25.52 -35.72
C VAL A 11 17.90 26.42 -36.07
N ALA A 12 18.02 26.71 -37.37
CA ALA A 12 19.02 27.64 -37.89
C ALA A 12 18.62 29.08 -37.55
N ALA A 13 19.60 29.83 -37.01
CA ALA A 13 19.42 31.16 -36.46
C ALA A 13 19.07 32.23 -37.52
N CYS A 14 17.83 32.71 -37.48
CA CYS A 14 17.37 34.08 -37.78
C CYS A 14 16.06 34.30 -37.01
N ALA A 15 15.80 35.29 -36.17
CA ALA A 15 16.58 36.24 -35.38
C ALA A 15 15.58 36.90 -34.39
N GLY A 16 15.73 36.64 -33.09
CA GLY A 16 15.14 37.44 -32.01
C GLY A 16 13.85 36.89 -31.41
N ASP A 17 12.71 37.24 -31.98
CA ASP A 17 11.39 37.13 -31.34
C ASP A 17 10.79 35.71 -31.44
N ASP A 18 10.80 35.11 -32.64
CA ASP A 18 10.16 33.82 -32.91
C ASP A 18 10.80 32.65 -32.14
N ASN A 19 12.11 32.76 -31.83
CA ASN A 19 12.80 31.74 -31.05
C ASN A 19 12.46 31.81 -29.55
N ASP A 20 12.23 33.01 -29.02
CA ASP A 20 11.84 33.19 -27.63
C ASP A 20 10.39 32.72 -27.41
N GLU A 21 9.50 32.95 -28.38
CA GLU A 21 8.14 32.40 -28.40
C GLU A 21 8.16 30.86 -28.47
N LEU A 22 8.92 30.26 -29.38
CA LEU A 22 9.07 28.81 -29.47
C LEU A 22 9.65 28.19 -28.18
N LEU A 23 10.62 28.83 -27.53
CA LEU A 23 11.17 28.36 -26.26
C LEU A 23 10.15 28.44 -25.12
N ALA A 24 9.32 29.48 -25.09
CA ALA A 24 8.22 29.61 -24.14
C ALA A 24 7.15 28.53 -24.35
N GLU A 25 6.74 28.28 -25.60
CA GLU A 25 5.79 27.22 -25.95
C GLU A 25 6.33 25.84 -25.58
N VAL A 26 7.57 25.52 -25.93
CA VAL A 26 8.21 24.23 -25.55
C VAL A 26 8.28 24.08 -24.04
N SER A 27 8.55 25.16 -23.30
CA SER A 27 8.58 25.13 -21.83
C SER A 27 7.19 24.90 -21.23
N ALA A 28 6.16 25.57 -21.76
CA ALA A 28 4.77 25.36 -21.36
C ALA A 28 4.32 23.91 -21.63
N LEU A 29 4.63 23.37 -22.81
CA LEU A 29 4.33 21.98 -23.16
C LEU A 29 5.02 20.99 -22.22
N ARG A 30 6.27 21.25 -21.82
CA ARG A 30 6.98 20.39 -20.85
C ARG A 30 6.28 20.38 -19.49
N ILE A 31 5.78 21.52 -19.03
CA ILE A 31 5.04 21.62 -17.78
C ILE A 31 3.72 20.85 -17.89
N GLU A 32 2.96 21.04 -18.97
CA GLU A 32 1.68 20.35 -19.20
C GLU A 32 1.85 18.83 -19.29
N VAL A 33 2.89 18.37 -19.99
CA VAL A 33 3.24 16.94 -20.06
C VAL A 33 3.59 16.39 -18.69
N ALA A 34 4.39 17.11 -17.89
CA ALA A 34 4.75 16.68 -16.54
C ALA A 34 3.51 16.57 -15.63
N GLN A 35 2.61 17.55 -15.67
CA GLN A 35 1.36 17.54 -14.92
C GLN A 35 0.45 16.39 -15.35
N THR A 36 0.32 16.15 -16.66
CA THR A 36 -0.48 15.04 -17.19
C THR A 36 0.08 13.68 -16.76
N GLN A 37 1.42 13.53 -16.77
CA GLN A 37 2.08 12.32 -16.31
C GLN A 37 1.85 12.08 -14.81
N GLN A 38 1.91 13.14 -14.00
CA GLN A 38 1.59 13.04 -12.58
C GLN A 38 0.14 12.59 -12.35
N ILE A 39 -0.83 13.25 -13.00
CA ILE A 39 -2.26 12.90 -12.88
C ILE A 39 -2.52 11.45 -13.31
N ALA A 40 -1.92 11.01 -14.42
CA ALA A 40 -2.04 9.64 -14.90
C ALA A 40 -1.45 8.63 -13.92
N THR A 41 -0.29 8.94 -13.32
CA THR A 41 0.37 8.09 -12.33
C THR A 41 -0.48 7.96 -11.07
N GLU A 42 -1.00 9.07 -10.55
CA GLU A 42 -1.89 9.06 -9.38
C GLU A 42 -3.18 8.27 -9.64
N ALA A 43 -3.76 8.40 -10.84
CA ALA A 43 -4.95 7.65 -11.23
C ALA A 43 -4.70 6.14 -11.29
N LEU A 44 -3.57 5.72 -11.88
CA LEU A 44 -3.17 4.31 -11.94
C LEU A 44 -2.89 3.74 -10.54
N LEU A 45 -2.24 4.52 -9.68
CA LEU A 45 -2.01 4.15 -8.29
C LEU A 45 -3.34 3.91 -7.56
N ARG A 46 -4.28 4.88 -7.62
CA ARG A 46 -5.61 4.75 -7.01
C ARG A 46 -6.40 3.55 -7.54
N ALA A 47 -6.31 3.28 -8.84
CA ALA A 47 -6.98 2.14 -9.46
C ALA A 47 -6.40 0.78 -9.02
N SER A 48 -5.14 0.75 -8.56
CA SER A 48 -4.47 -0.46 -8.10
C SER A 48 -4.81 -0.83 -6.65
N LEU A 49 -5.12 0.16 -5.80
CA LEU A 49 -5.32 -0.04 -4.35
C LEU A 49 -6.40 -1.06 -3.96
N PRO A 50 -7.57 -1.15 -4.63
CA PRO A 50 -8.58 -2.15 -4.26
C PRO A 50 -8.12 -3.60 -4.37
N ALA A 51 -7.10 -3.89 -5.20
CA ALA A 51 -6.51 -5.22 -5.30
C ALA A 51 -5.50 -5.52 -4.18
N LEU A 52 -5.08 -4.49 -3.44
CA LEU A 52 -4.08 -4.51 -2.38
C LEU A 52 -4.69 -4.07 -1.03
N GLU A 53 -6.00 -4.28 -0.88
CA GLU A 53 -6.77 -3.83 0.28
C GLU A 53 -6.31 -4.53 1.56
N VAL A 54 -5.82 -3.76 2.53
CA VAL A 54 -5.27 -4.27 3.81
C VAL A 54 -6.26 -5.13 4.57
N ALA A 55 -7.54 -4.72 4.62
CA ALA A 55 -8.60 -5.49 5.29
C ALA A 55 -8.71 -6.93 4.77
N ARG A 56 -8.41 -7.17 3.49
CA ARG A 56 -8.42 -8.53 2.93
C ARG A 56 -7.23 -9.35 3.39
N PHE A 57 -6.06 -8.75 3.59
CA PHE A 57 -4.91 -9.44 4.15
C PHE A 57 -5.14 -9.78 5.62
N HIS A 58 -5.69 -8.84 6.40
CA HIS A 58 -6.11 -9.05 7.79
C HIS A 58 -7.10 -10.22 7.90
N ASP A 59 -8.18 -10.21 7.10
CA ASP A 59 -9.17 -11.29 7.06
C ASP A 59 -8.53 -12.67 6.80
N ILE A 60 -7.53 -12.74 5.91
CA ILE A 60 -6.84 -14.00 5.59
C ILE A 60 -5.92 -14.41 6.74
N ASP A 61 -5.18 -13.46 7.31
CA ASP A 61 -4.29 -13.67 8.46
C ASP A 61 -5.05 -14.24 9.65
N GLU A 62 -6.16 -13.62 10.05
CA GLU A 62 -7.00 -14.13 11.14
C GLU A 62 -7.48 -15.55 10.88
N ARG A 63 -8.03 -15.83 9.69
CA ARG A 63 -8.49 -17.19 9.35
C ARG A 63 -7.36 -18.22 9.37
N VAL A 64 -6.22 -17.90 8.78
CA VAL A 64 -5.11 -18.86 8.67
C VAL A 64 -4.46 -19.08 10.04
N ASN A 65 -4.14 -18.01 10.77
CA ASN A 65 -3.37 -18.10 12.02
C ASN A 65 -4.22 -18.35 13.28
N LEU A 66 -5.48 -17.86 13.33
CA LEU A 66 -6.34 -18.05 14.50
C LEU A 66 -7.31 -19.22 14.32
N GLU A 67 -7.91 -19.36 13.13
CA GLU A 67 -8.89 -20.42 12.88
C GLU A 67 -8.26 -21.70 12.31
N GLY A 68 -7.04 -21.61 11.76
CA GLY A 68 -6.36 -22.73 11.09
C GLY A 68 -7.03 -23.11 9.77
N ILE A 69 -7.62 -22.14 9.07
CA ILE A 69 -8.42 -22.36 7.85
C ILE A 69 -7.85 -21.52 6.71
N VAL A 70 -7.61 -22.17 5.56
CA VAL A 70 -7.43 -21.49 4.27
C VAL A 70 -8.76 -21.49 3.53
N HIS A 71 -9.28 -20.32 3.18
CA HIS A 71 -10.55 -20.22 2.45
C HIS A 71 -10.32 -20.41 0.93
N PRO A 72 -11.24 -21.05 0.19
CA PRO A 72 -11.06 -21.35 -1.24
C PRO A 72 -10.82 -20.14 -2.15
N THR A 73 -11.12 -18.93 -1.69
CA THR A 73 -10.91 -17.69 -2.46
C THR A 73 -9.57 -17.01 -2.21
N ASP A 74 -8.86 -17.40 -1.14
CA ASP A 74 -7.63 -16.74 -0.69
C ASP A 74 -6.51 -16.81 -1.75
N PRO A 75 -6.23 -17.97 -2.39
CA PRO A 75 -5.20 -18.02 -3.43
C PRO A 75 -5.52 -17.07 -4.59
N GLY A 76 -6.79 -16.99 -4.99
CA GLY A 76 -7.21 -16.11 -6.09
C GLY A 76 -7.05 -14.63 -5.75
N PHE A 77 -7.21 -14.25 -4.47
CA PHE A 77 -6.92 -12.89 -4.02
C PHE A 77 -5.42 -12.59 -4.07
N LEU A 78 -4.58 -13.45 -3.46
CA LEU A 78 -3.13 -13.27 -3.40
C LEU A 78 -2.51 -13.20 -4.81
N GLN A 79 -2.96 -14.05 -5.73
CA GLN A 79 -2.53 -14.02 -7.13
C GLN A 79 -2.87 -12.70 -7.84
N ARG A 80 -4.04 -12.11 -7.55
CA ARG A 80 -4.42 -10.80 -8.10
C ARG A 80 -3.57 -9.68 -7.50
N ALA A 81 -3.34 -9.70 -6.19
CA ALA A 81 -2.45 -8.76 -5.53
C ALA A 81 -1.03 -8.82 -6.15
N GLN A 82 -0.49 -10.04 -6.30
CA GLN A 82 0.80 -10.27 -6.94
C GLN A 82 0.86 -9.75 -8.38
N GLN A 83 -0.20 -10.00 -9.15
CA GLN A 83 -0.31 -9.51 -10.52
C GLN A 83 -0.27 -7.97 -10.57
N VAL A 84 -1.00 -7.29 -9.69
CA VAL A 84 -1.01 -5.82 -9.63
C VAL A 84 0.35 -5.29 -9.22
N LEU A 85 0.96 -5.84 -8.16
CA LEU A 85 2.30 -5.47 -7.71
C LEU A 85 3.36 -5.62 -8.82
N THR A 86 3.22 -6.63 -9.67
CA THR A 86 4.19 -6.92 -10.74
C THR A 86 3.93 -6.13 -12.04
N SER A 87 2.66 -5.89 -12.38
CA SER A 87 2.28 -5.36 -13.71
C SER A 87 2.00 -3.85 -13.74
N SER A 88 1.76 -3.24 -12.57
CA SER A 88 1.56 -1.80 -12.47
C SER A 88 2.87 -1.02 -12.63
N VAL A 89 2.75 0.21 -13.13
CA VAL A 89 3.85 1.18 -13.08
C VAL A 89 3.73 1.93 -11.77
N TRP A 90 4.71 1.76 -10.90
CA TRP A 90 4.76 2.41 -9.61
C TRP A 90 5.64 3.67 -9.67
N PRO A 91 5.28 4.73 -8.92
CA PRO A 91 6.20 5.83 -8.63
C PRO A 91 7.52 5.28 -8.06
N LEU A 92 8.65 5.89 -8.44
CA LEU A 92 9.98 5.43 -8.02
C LEU A 92 10.12 5.47 -6.49
N GLU A 93 9.47 6.44 -5.86
CA GLU A 93 9.43 6.64 -4.41
C GLU A 93 8.80 5.44 -3.68
N LEU A 94 7.88 4.71 -4.33
CA LEU A 94 7.20 3.55 -3.75
C LEU A 94 7.91 2.24 -4.08
N GLN A 95 8.90 2.23 -4.97
CA GLN A 95 9.46 0.99 -5.56
C GLN A 95 9.96 0.00 -4.50
N ALA A 96 10.67 0.48 -3.47
CA ALA A 96 11.16 -0.39 -2.40
C ALA A 96 10.02 -1.06 -1.62
N ASN A 97 8.97 -0.30 -1.28
CA ASN A 97 7.79 -0.83 -0.60
C ASN A 97 7.05 -1.85 -1.47
N VAL A 98 6.91 -1.57 -2.76
CA VAL A 98 6.30 -2.49 -3.74
C VAL A 98 7.09 -3.79 -3.84
N ASP A 99 8.42 -3.71 -3.92
CA ASP A 99 9.26 -4.88 -4.09
C ASP A 99 9.16 -5.81 -2.88
N GLN A 100 9.24 -5.28 -1.65
CA GLN A 100 9.08 -6.09 -0.44
C GLN A 100 7.67 -6.66 -0.31
N PHE A 101 6.64 -5.86 -0.56
CA PHE A 101 5.28 -6.36 -0.48
C PHE A 101 5.00 -7.45 -1.54
N ARG A 102 5.52 -7.29 -2.75
CA ARG A 102 5.46 -8.30 -3.81
C ARG A 102 6.13 -9.60 -3.38
N ASP A 103 7.30 -9.52 -2.78
CA ASP A 103 8.05 -10.72 -2.41
C ASP A 103 7.32 -11.45 -1.25
N ALA A 104 6.81 -10.71 -0.27
CA ALA A 104 5.98 -11.27 0.80
C ALA A 104 4.68 -11.94 0.30
N VAL A 105 3.98 -11.30 -0.64
CA VAL A 105 2.78 -11.89 -1.26
C VAL A 105 3.14 -13.14 -2.05
N ALA A 106 4.28 -13.15 -2.75
CA ALA A 106 4.74 -14.33 -3.48
C ALA A 106 4.96 -15.53 -2.57
N ASP A 107 5.63 -15.33 -1.43
CA ASP A 107 5.94 -16.39 -0.46
C ASP A 107 4.69 -16.98 0.19
N ALA A 108 3.61 -16.20 0.29
CA ALA A 108 2.34 -16.68 0.82
C ALA A 108 1.50 -17.51 -0.16
N ILE A 109 1.73 -17.43 -1.47
CA ILE A 109 0.86 -18.05 -2.48
C ILE A 109 0.90 -19.59 -2.43
N ASP A 110 2.09 -20.18 -2.43
CA ASP A 110 2.23 -21.64 -2.54
C ASP A 110 1.62 -22.39 -1.34
N PRO A 111 1.91 -22.01 -0.07
CA PRO A 111 1.30 -22.66 1.08
C PRO A 111 -0.23 -22.54 1.12
N VAL A 112 -0.77 -21.41 0.67
CA VAL A 112 -2.22 -21.18 0.58
C VAL A 112 -2.84 -22.02 -0.55
N LEU A 113 -2.15 -22.20 -1.69
CA LEU A 113 -2.58 -23.09 -2.76
C LEU A 113 -2.59 -24.56 -2.33
N ASP A 114 -1.61 -24.96 -1.51
CA ASP A 114 -1.51 -26.31 -0.95
C ASP A 114 -2.51 -26.57 0.19
N ASN A 115 -3.29 -25.54 0.59
CA ASN A 115 -4.23 -25.59 1.70
C ASN A 115 -3.55 -26.06 3.00
N ASP A 116 -2.34 -25.55 3.23
CA ASP A 116 -1.52 -25.82 4.40
C ASP A 116 -1.47 -24.57 5.30
N PRO A 117 -2.42 -24.41 6.24
CA PRO A 117 -2.47 -23.25 7.13
C PRO A 117 -1.25 -23.18 8.06
N GLN A 118 -0.63 -24.31 8.40
CA GLN A 118 0.55 -24.32 9.28
C GLN A 118 1.76 -23.70 8.59
N THR A 119 1.95 -23.99 7.30
CA THR A 119 3.04 -23.40 6.51
C THR A 119 2.67 -21.98 6.03
N ALA A 120 1.39 -21.70 5.78
CA ALA A 120 0.92 -20.40 5.30
C ALA A 120 0.94 -19.28 6.37
N GLY A 121 0.85 -19.63 7.65
CA GLY A 121 0.65 -18.67 8.73
C GLY A 121 1.64 -17.52 8.77
N ARG A 122 2.96 -17.83 8.87
CA ARG A 122 3.99 -16.79 8.93
C ARG A 122 4.09 -15.97 7.62
N PRO A 123 4.12 -16.57 6.41
CA PRO A 123 4.09 -15.81 5.17
C PRO A 123 2.89 -14.85 5.06
N ILE A 124 1.69 -15.28 5.46
CA ILE A 124 0.49 -14.44 5.43
C ILE A 124 0.61 -13.27 6.41
N GLN A 125 1.10 -13.52 7.62
CA GLN A 125 1.32 -12.47 8.61
C GLN A 125 2.31 -11.40 8.09
N ILE A 126 3.39 -11.82 7.41
CA ILE A 126 4.37 -10.90 6.82
C ILE A 126 3.72 -10.11 5.67
N ALA A 127 2.96 -10.76 4.78
CA ALA A 127 2.25 -10.08 3.71
C ALA A 127 1.22 -9.06 4.25
N HIS A 128 0.52 -9.40 5.33
CA HIS A 128 -0.39 -8.50 6.03
C HIS A 128 0.33 -7.27 6.61
N ALA A 129 1.46 -7.46 7.29
CA ALA A 129 2.26 -6.35 7.80
C ALA A 129 2.75 -5.42 6.68
N HIS A 130 3.25 -5.98 5.57
CA HIS A 130 3.64 -5.17 4.41
C HIS A 130 2.45 -4.46 3.75
N ALA A 131 1.22 -5.00 3.82
CA ALA A 131 0.04 -4.30 3.33
C ALA A 131 -0.22 -3.00 4.11
N HIS A 132 -0.07 -3.01 5.45
CA HIS A 132 -0.16 -1.81 6.28
C HIS A 132 0.92 -0.78 5.92
N GLU A 133 2.17 -1.22 5.83
CA GLU A 133 3.31 -0.34 5.47
C GLU A 133 3.14 0.26 4.09
N PHE A 134 2.70 -0.54 3.12
CA PHE A 134 2.42 -0.07 1.77
C PHE A 134 1.29 0.97 1.75
N GLN A 135 0.22 0.77 2.53
CA GLN A 135 -0.85 1.77 2.68
C GLN A 135 -0.32 3.08 3.24
N GLY A 136 0.54 3.03 4.27
CA GLY A 136 1.21 4.20 4.84
C GLY A 136 2.10 4.92 3.82
N ALA A 137 2.91 4.17 3.08
CA ALA A 137 3.77 4.69 2.03
C ALA A 137 2.98 5.41 0.91
N VAL A 138 1.86 4.81 0.48
CA VAL A 138 0.96 5.42 -0.51
C VAL A 138 0.32 6.70 0.02
N ALA A 139 -0.10 6.72 1.29
CA ALA A 139 -0.66 7.91 1.91
C ALA A 139 0.37 9.06 1.95
N ALA A 140 1.61 8.77 2.36
CA ALA A 140 2.71 9.74 2.35
C ALA A 140 2.99 10.27 0.93
N TYR A 141 3.02 9.38 -0.08
CA TYR A 141 3.19 9.78 -1.47
C TYR A 141 2.12 10.77 -1.93
N PHE A 142 0.83 10.50 -1.64
CA PHE A 142 -0.25 11.41 -2.01
C PHE A 142 -0.23 12.73 -1.23
N ALA A 143 0.29 12.75 -0.01
CA ALA A 143 0.48 13.97 0.76
C ALA A 143 1.66 14.82 0.25
N GLY A 144 2.52 14.26 -0.59
CA GLY A 144 3.78 14.89 -1.00
C GLY A 144 4.87 14.83 0.07
N ASP A 145 4.70 13.92 1.04
CA ASP A 145 5.64 13.70 2.13
C ASP A 145 6.74 12.71 1.73
N LEU A 146 7.77 12.60 2.57
CA LEU A 146 8.79 11.58 2.42
C LEU A 146 8.17 10.19 2.62
N VAL A 147 8.25 9.34 1.60
CA VAL A 147 7.85 7.94 1.69
C VAL A 147 8.80 7.19 2.63
N PRO A 148 8.31 6.53 3.69
CA PRO A 148 9.15 5.74 4.58
C PRO A 148 9.73 4.53 3.83
N PRO A 149 10.98 4.13 4.14
CA PRO A 149 11.51 2.86 3.66
C PRO A 149 10.71 1.72 4.29
N PRO A 150 10.49 0.62 3.57
CA PRO A 150 9.76 -0.49 4.14
C PRO A 150 10.62 -1.20 5.21
N PRO A 151 10.00 -1.70 6.30
CA PRO A 151 10.69 -2.43 7.35
C PRO A 151 11.10 -3.84 6.90
N ASP A 152 12.13 -4.39 7.53
CA ASP A 152 12.59 -5.76 7.29
C ASP A 152 11.93 -6.73 8.28
N PHE A 153 10.80 -7.32 7.87
CA PHE A 153 10.06 -8.32 8.65
C PHE A 153 10.62 -9.75 8.54
N ASP A 154 11.59 -9.97 7.64
CA ASP A 154 12.27 -11.27 7.45
C ASP A 154 13.45 -11.45 8.40
N SER A 155 13.96 -10.35 8.98
CA SER A 155 14.94 -10.42 10.05
C SER A 155 14.29 -10.91 11.34
N ASP A 156 14.66 -12.11 11.79
CA ASP A 156 14.17 -12.83 13.00
C ASP A 156 14.46 -12.12 14.36
N ALA A 157 14.28 -10.81 14.46
CA ALA A 157 14.38 -10.08 15.72
C ALA A 157 12.98 -9.73 16.25
N GLU A 158 12.40 -10.69 16.98
CA GLU A 158 11.40 -10.45 18.04
C GLU A 158 10.26 -9.47 17.66
N HIS A 159 9.32 -9.93 16.85
CA HIS A 159 7.95 -9.44 16.97
C HIS A 159 7.17 -10.43 17.83
N GLU A 160 7.36 -10.28 19.14
CA GLU A 160 6.34 -10.65 20.11
C GLU A 160 5.01 -10.09 19.60
N HIS A 161 3.98 -10.93 19.67
CA HIS A 161 2.60 -10.55 19.41
C HIS A 161 2.24 -9.24 20.10
N ALA A 162 2.35 -8.12 19.39
CA ALA A 162 1.43 -7.01 19.61
C ALA A 162 0.10 -7.48 19.03
N ALA A 163 -0.60 -8.30 19.82
CA ALA A 163 -2.04 -8.24 19.82
C ALA A 163 -2.36 -6.77 20.07
N ASP A 164 -2.79 -6.07 19.04
CA ASP A 164 -3.43 -4.77 19.18
C ASP A 164 -4.70 -5.05 19.98
N GLU A 165 -4.56 -4.96 21.30
CA GLU A 165 -5.68 -4.81 22.21
C GLU A 165 -6.27 -3.44 21.88
N ASP A 166 -7.25 -3.42 20.97
CA ASP A 166 -8.29 -2.40 20.94
C ASP A 166 -9.06 -2.46 22.28
N GLN A 167 -8.42 -1.95 23.34
CA GLN A 167 -9.06 -1.52 24.58
C GLN A 167 -9.39 -0.04 24.43
N ASP A 168 -10.33 0.27 23.54
CA ASP A 168 -11.16 1.47 23.66
C ASP A 168 -12.20 1.22 24.76
N ASP A 169 -11.72 1.17 26.01
CA ASP A 169 -12.54 1.09 27.21
C ASP A 169 -12.85 2.51 27.71
N ASP A 170 -13.57 3.27 26.88
CA ASP A 170 -14.07 4.59 27.22
C ASP A 170 -15.57 4.66 26.91
N HIS A 171 -16.40 4.17 27.82
CA HIS A 171 -17.60 4.89 28.29
C HIS A 171 -18.05 4.30 29.63
N ALA A 172 -17.54 4.91 30.70
CA ALA A 172 -18.11 4.86 32.02
C ALA A 172 -19.62 5.15 31.94
N ASN A 173 -20.42 4.09 32.09
CA ASN A 173 -21.85 4.19 32.27
C ASN A 173 -22.09 4.59 33.72
N ASP A 174 -22.05 5.90 33.97
CA ASP A 174 -22.34 6.53 35.25
C ASP A 174 -23.84 6.34 35.57
N HIS A 175 -24.15 5.23 36.23
CA HIS A 175 -25.45 4.94 36.83
C HIS A 175 -25.25 4.70 38.33
N ASP A 176 -24.84 5.74 39.03
CA ASP A 176 -25.04 5.88 40.47
C ASP A 176 -26.48 6.34 40.72
N ASP A 177 -27.38 5.39 40.91
CA ASP A 177 -28.72 5.64 41.46
C ASP A 177 -29.12 4.51 42.42
N ASP A 178 -28.28 4.27 43.43
CA ASP A 178 -28.57 3.38 44.57
C ASP A 178 -28.76 4.21 45.85
N ASN A 179 -29.94 4.81 45.91
CA ASN A 179 -30.84 4.93 47.06
C ASN A 179 -30.32 4.33 48.39
N GLU A 180 -29.79 5.20 49.26
CA GLU A 180 -29.39 4.89 50.64
C GLU A 180 -30.57 4.32 51.45
N HIS A 181 -30.55 3.01 51.68
CA HIS A 181 -31.28 2.36 52.76
C HIS A 181 -30.53 2.63 54.08
N ALA A 182 -31.00 3.61 54.84
CA ALA A 182 -30.66 3.75 56.24
C ALA A 182 -31.51 2.77 57.06
N ASP A 183 -30.90 1.67 57.50
CA ASP A 183 -31.34 0.87 58.63
C ASP A 183 -30.79 1.51 59.92
N ASP A 184 -31.67 1.85 60.87
CA ASP A 184 -31.67 1.25 62.21
C ASP A 184 -32.63 1.99 63.17
N GLU A 185 -33.36 1.16 63.93
CA GLU A 185 -33.88 1.31 65.31
C GLU A 185 -34.56 2.61 65.79
#